data_AF-A0A367KE15-F1
#
_entry.id   AF-A0A367KE15-F1
#
_cell.length_a   1.000
_cell.length_b   1.000
_cell.length_c   1.000
_cell.angle_alpha   90.00
_cell.angle_beta   90.00
_cell.angle_gamma   90.00
#
_symmetry.space_group_name_H-M   'P 1'
#
loop_
_entity.id
_entity.type
_entity.pdbx_description
1 polymer ?
#
loop_
_entity_poly.entity_id
_entity_poly.type
_entity_poly.pdbx_seq_one_letter_code
_entity_poly.pdbx_strand_id
1 'polypeptide(L)'
;MYKIVFKLLVLFYLVALVYAGCGVTFESKDGHHKCYGKDNDDCRRVAEHAKNRKVCKSYEHHSARGYRAKDCDDSDKMKKICQEHGCEYEH
;
A
#
# COMPACT_ATOMS: atom_id res chain seq x y z
N MET A 1 25.76 -29.45 3.60
CA MET A 1 25.45 -28.14 4.22
C MET A 1 24.81 -27.15 3.23
N TYR A 2 25.36 -26.92 2.04
CA TYR A 2 24.81 -26.00 1.01
C TYR A 2 23.30 -26.15 0.71
N LYS A 3 22.80 -27.39 0.57
CA LYS A 3 21.37 -27.65 0.26
C LYS A 3 20.39 -27.16 1.33
N ILE A 4 20.80 -27.08 2.59
CA ILE A 4 19.95 -26.63 3.71
C ILE A 4 19.90 -25.10 3.74
N VAL A 5 21.05 -24.45 3.54
CA VAL A 5 21.16 -22.99 3.45
C VAL A 5 20.35 -22.45 2.26
N PHE A 6 20.41 -23.13 1.11
CA PHE A 6 19.62 -22.75 -0.06
C PHE A 6 18.11 -22.83 0.20
N LYS A 7 17.64 -23.89 0.87
CA LYS A 7 16.22 -24.04 1.24
C LYS A 7 15.76 -22.94 2.20
N LEU A 8 16.59 -22.55 3.17
CA LEU A 8 16.31 -21.45 4.08
C LEU A 8 16.23 -20.11 3.35
N LEU A 9 17.13 -19.83 2.42
CA LEU A 9 17.09 -18.60 1.60
C LEU A 9 15.83 -18.51 0.75
N VAL A 10 15.43 -19.62 0.12
CA VAL A 10 14.18 -19.67 -0.64
C VAL A 10 12.97 -19.44 0.28
N LEU A 11 12.98 -20.01 1.48
CA LEU A 11 11.90 -19.80 2.45
C LEU A 11 11.81 -18.34 2.90
N PHE A 12 12.94 -17.72 3.24
CA PHE A 12 13.01 -16.30 3.61
C PHE A 12 12.56 -15.40 2.47
N TYR A 13 12.94 -15.71 1.23
CA TYR A 13 12.50 -14.98 0.06
C TYR A 13 10.98 -15.09 -0.16
N LEU A 14 10.40 -16.28 0.03
CA LEU A 14 8.95 -16.48 -0.04
C LEU A 14 8.22 -15.72 1.07
N VAL A 15 8.74 -15.72 2.30
CA VAL A 15 8.18 -14.92 3.40
C VAL A 15 8.29 -13.42 3.09
N ALA A 16 9.41 -12.96 2.55
CA ALA A 16 9.57 -11.57 2.14
C ALA A 16 8.63 -11.17 0.99
N LEU A 17 8.32 -12.08 0.07
CA LEU A 17 7.31 -11.87 -0.97
C LEU A 17 5.89 -11.78 -0.41
N VAL A 18 5.57 -12.52 0.67
CA VAL A 18 4.29 -12.37 1.39
C VAL A 18 4.23 -11.02 2.12
N TYR A 19 5.37 -10.54 2.64
CA TYR A 19 5.52 -9.22 3.25
C TYR A 19 5.73 -8.08 2.24
N ALA A 20 5.74 -8.36 0.93
CA ALA A 20 5.54 -7.32 -0.09
C ALA A 20 4.07 -6.91 -0.02
N GLY A 21 3.71 -6.24 1.08
CA GLY A 21 2.37 -5.77 1.35
C GLY A 21 1.91 -4.94 0.17
N CYS A 22 0.68 -5.17 -0.27
CA CYS A 22 0.03 -4.18 -1.10
C CYS A 22 0.11 -2.85 -0.36
N GLY A 23 0.52 -1.80 -1.07
CA GLY A 23 0.51 -0.44 -0.56
C GLY A 23 -0.42 0.39 -1.44
N VAL A 24 -1.12 1.34 -0.83
CA VAL A 24 -1.72 2.46 -1.55
C VAL A 24 -0.77 3.64 -1.43
N THR A 25 -0.18 4.07 -2.53
CA THR A 25 0.62 5.30 -2.56
C THR A 25 -0.27 6.45 -3.01
N PHE A 26 -0.54 7.40 -2.13
CA PHE A 26 -1.16 8.68 -2.43
C PHE A 26 -0.09 9.71 -2.76
N GLU A 27 -0.32 10.50 -3.79
CA GLU A 27 0.57 11.56 -4.24
C GLU A 27 -0.18 12.88 -4.21
N SER A 28 0.22 13.75 -3.29
CA SER A 28 -0.28 15.12 -3.13
C SER A 28 0.84 16.14 -3.28
N LYS A 29 0.46 17.42 -3.20
CA LYS A 29 1.40 18.55 -3.33
C LYS A 29 2.45 18.59 -2.23
N ASP A 30 2.14 18.06 -1.05
CA ASP A 30 3.01 18.00 0.12
C ASP A 30 3.92 16.76 0.15
N GLY A 31 3.71 15.79 -0.75
CA GLY A 31 4.61 14.65 -0.91
C GLY A 31 3.91 13.36 -1.28
N HIS A 32 4.63 12.25 -1.11
CA HIS A 32 4.06 10.91 -1.21
C HIS A 32 3.59 10.46 0.17
N HIS A 33 2.49 9.74 0.22
CA HIS A 33 1.95 9.16 1.43
C HIS A 33 1.59 7.72 1.12
N LYS A 34 2.03 6.78 1.95
CA LYS A 34 1.79 5.37 1.73
C LYS A 34 0.93 4.81 2.82
N CYS A 35 0.01 3.96 2.41
CA CYS A 35 -0.81 3.19 3.32
C CYS A 35 -0.59 1.72 3.07
N TYR A 36 -0.05 1.06 4.08
CA TYR A 36 0.24 -0.37 4.06
C TYR A 36 -0.90 -1.09 4.77
N GLY A 37 -1.68 -1.85 4.00
CA GLY A 37 -2.66 -2.75 4.56
C GLY A 37 -2.01 -4.07 4.96
N LYS A 38 -2.68 -4.84 5.82
CA LYS A 38 -2.22 -6.18 6.20
C LYS A 38 -2.33 -7.17 5.05
N ASP A 39 -3.37 -6.99 4.23
CA ASP A 39 -3.68 -7.82 3.08
C ASP A 39 -4.02 -6.98 1.83
N ASN A 40 -4.00 -7.62 0.64
CA ASN A 40 -4.35 -7.00 -0.63
C ASN A 40 -5.77 -6.40 -0.65
N ASP A 41 -6.70 -7.03 0.09
CA ASP A 41 -8.09 -6.59 0.17
C ASP A 41 -8.25 -5.26 0.92
N ASP A 42 -7.49 -5.04 1.98
CA ASP A 42 -7.54 -3.78 2.75
C ASP A 42 -7.02 -2.62 1.91
N CYS A 43 -5.97 -2.84 1.12
CA CYS A 43 -5.40 -1.83 0.25
C CYS A 43 -6.36 -1.44 -0.88
N ARG A 44 -7.07 -2.43 -1.43
CA ARG A 44 -8.14 -2.17 -2.41
C ARG A 44 -9.25 -1.33 -1.78
N ARG A 45 -9.70 -1.66 -0.56
CA ARG A 45 -10.74 -0.90 0.15
C ARG A 45 -10.30 0.53 0.46
N VAL A 46 -9.05 0.75 0.86
CA VAL A 46 -8.49 2.10 1.09
C VAL A 46 -8.49 2.91 -0.20
N ALA A 47 -8.01 2.34 -1.31
CA ALA A 47 -8.00 3.01 -2.61
C ALA A 47 -9.41 3.34 -3.12
N GLU A 48 -10.36 2.39 -3.00
CA GLU A 48 -11.76 2.60 -3.36
C GLU A 48 -12.44 3.63 -2.45
N HIS A 49 -12.18 3.60 -1.15
CA HIS A 49 -12.73 4.56 -0.21
C HIS A 49 -12.24 5.98 -0.56
N ALA A 50 -10.94 6.15 -0.79
CA ALA A 50 -10.38 7.44 -1.21
C ALA A 50 -11.01 7.93 -2.52
N LYS A 51 -11.23 7.02 -3.48
CA LYS A 51 -11.87 7.33 -4.76
C LYS A 51 -13.32 7.76 -4.58
N ASN A 52 -14.09 7.05 -3.75
CA ASN A 52 -15.49 7.35 -3.47
C ASN A 52 -15.65 8.70 -2.76
N ARG A 53 -14.72 9.05 -1.88
CA ARG A 53 -14.65 10.35 -1.19
C ARG A 53 -14.14 11.48 -2.09
N LYS A 54 -13.72 11.19 -3.34
CA LYS A 54 -13.08 12.13 -4.28
C LYS A 54 -11.85 12.83 -3.70
N VAL A 55 -11.08 12.12 -2.87
CA VAL A 55 -9.86 12.67 -2.25
C VAL A 55 -8.73 12.80 -3.27
N CYS A 56 -8.68 11.95 -4.29
CA CYS A 56 -7.69 12.05 -5.36
C CYS A 56 -8.36 12.09 -6.74
N LYS A 57 -7.71 12.73 -7.71
CA LYS A 57 -8.26 12.87 -9.07
C LYS A 57 -8.03 11.64 -9.94
N SER A 58 -6.92 10.92 -9.72
CA SER A 58 -6.54 9.78 -10.54
C SER A 58 -6.12 8.59 -9.69
N TYR A 59 -6.38 7.38 -10.21
CA TYR A 59 -6.06 6.11 -9.57
C TYR A 59 -5.52 5.14 -10.61
N GLU A 60 -4.34 4.60 -10.35
CA GLU A 60 -3.65 3.60 -11.16
C GLU A 60 -3.45 2.33 -10.32
N HIS A 61 -3.64 1.17 -10.93
CA HIS A 61 -3.38 -0.12 -10.27
C HIS A 61 -2.21 -0.82 -10.96
N HIS A 62 -1.17 -1.15 -10.19
CA HIS A 62 -0.02 -1.92 -10.64
C HIS A 62 0.03 -3.25 -9.90
N SER A 63 -0.01 -4.35 -10.65
CA SER A 63 0.03 -5.72 -10.09
C SER A 63 1.23 -5.99 -9.18
N ALA A 64 2.37 -5.33 -9.42
CA ALA A 64 3.60 -5.50 -8.64
C ALA A 64 3.84 -4.43 -7.56
N ARG A 65 3.11 -3.31 -7.59
CA ARG A 65 3.35 -2.14 -6.70
C ARG A 65 2.11 -1.68 -5.92
N GLY A 66 0.98 -2.35 -6.10
CA GLY A 66 -0.28 -2.01 -5.45
C GLY A 66 -1.04 -0.89 -6.15
N TYR A 67 -1.72 -0.06 -5.38
CA TYR A 67 -2.54 1.05 -5.89
C TYR A 67 -1.77 2.36 -5.78
N ARG A 68 -1.86 3.22 -6.80
CA ARG A 68 -1.31 4.58 -6.77
C ARG A 68 -2.42 5.58 -7.04
N ALA A 69 -2.66 6.47 -6.10
CA ALA A 69 -3.59 7.57 -6.23
C ALA A 69 -2.80 8.87 -6.46
N LYS A 70 -3.17 9.66 -7.47
CA LYS A 70 -2.48 10.90 -7.86
C LYS A 70 -3.39 12.11 -7.72
N ASP A 71 -2.76 13.27 -7.56
CA ASP A 71 -3.43 14.54 -7.34
C ASP A 71 -4.40 14.47 -6.15
N CYS A 72 -3.89 13.94 -5.05
CA CYS A 72 -4.63 13.82 -3.80
C CYS A 72 -4.70 15.16 -3.05
N ASP A 73 -5.78 15.34 -2.29
CA ASP A 73 -6.03 16.44 -1.35
C ASP A 73 -4.99 16.45 -0.20
N ASP A 74 -5.33 17.03 0.95
CA ASP A 74 -4.47 17.11 2.12
C ASP A 74 -4.11 15.75 2.73
N SER A 75 -2.88 15.65 3.23
CA SER A 75 -2.34 14.50 3.95
C SER A 75 -3.20 14.03 5.12
N ASP A 76 -3.82 14.95 5.86
CA ASP A 76 -4.72 14.61 6.96
C ASP A 76 -5.90 13.74 6.51
N LYS A 77 -6.47 14.01 5.32
CA LYS A 77 -7.57 13.19 4.78
C LYS A 77 -7.09 11.79 4.44
N MET A 78 -5.90 11.66 3.87
CA MET A 78 -5.32 10.36 3.50
C MET A 78 -5.00 9.54 4.74
N LYS A 79 -4.33 10.15 5.73
CA LYS A 79 -4.03 9.54 7.01
C LYS A 79 -5.29 9.02 7.69
N LYS A 80 -6.35 9.82 7.70
CA LYS A 80 -7.65 9.41 8.25
C LYS A 80 -8.24 8.20 7.52
N ILE A 81 -8.24 8.21 6.19
CA ILE A 81 -8.73 7.06 5.41
C ILE A 81 -7.93 5.80 5.77
N CYS A 82 -6.61 5.88 5.85
CA CYS A 82 -5.80 4.71 6.14
C CYS A 82 -6.02 4.18 7.56
N GLN A 83 -6.16 5.07 8.54
CA GLN A 83 -6.52 4.70 9.91
C GLN A 83 -7.92 4.11 10.04
N GLU A 84 -8.91 4.61 9.29
CA GLU A 84 -10.28 4.06 9.26
C GLU A 84 -10.31 2.59 8.79
N HIS A 85 -9.35 2.20 7.96
CA HIS A 85 -9.18 0.81 7.51
C HIS A 85 -8.09 0.05 8.28
N GLY A 86 -7.60 0.60 9.41
CA GLY A 86 -6.59 -0.06 10.25
C GLY A 86 -5.24 -0.28 9.55
N CYS A 87 -4.94 0.50 8.51
CA CYS A 87 -3.70 0.43 7.75
C CYS A 87 -2.63 1.33 8.38
N GLU A 88 -1.37 0.93 8.26
CA GLU A 88 -0.24 1.78 8.66
C GLU A 88 -0.05 2.91 7.65
N TYR A 89 0.24 4.12 8.14
CA TYR A 89 0.43 5.32 7.34
C TYR A 89 1.87 5.82 7.47
N GLU A 90 2.51 6.05 6.33
CA GLU A 90 3.87 6.59 6.18
C GLU A 90 3.82 7.82 5.27
N HIS A 91 4.50 8.89 5.66
CA HIS A 91 4.73 10.09 4.83
C HIS A 91 6.16 10.08 4.30
#